data_AF-A0A842K6G3-F1
#
_entry.id   AF-A0A842K6G3-F1
#
_cell.length_a   1.000
_cell.length_b   1.000
_cell.length_c   1.000
_cell.angle_alpha   90.00
_cell.angle_beta   90.00
_cell.angle_gamma   90.00
#
_symmetry.space_group_name_H-M   'P 1'
#
loop_
_entity.id
_entity.type
_entity.pdbx_description
1 polymer ?
#
loop_
_entity_poly.entity_id
_entity_poly.type
_entity_poly.pdbx_seq_one_letter_code
_entity_poly.pdbx_strand_id
1 'polypeptide(L)'
;MVDPAEHAARKTRQTEATTLGLYSALATAFLGASLFEEIVFRSLPLIVQRWRPHATILIAITATTSATLFAIAHSDFGTANVASTFLSGAIYTALALYTRSLWPSIMAHGITTRS
;
A
#
# COMPACT_ATOMS: atom_id res chain seq x y z
N MET A 1 -32.49 29.17 22.82
CA MET A 1 -31.12 29.69 22.64
C MET A 1 -30.18 28.55 22.96
N VAL A 2 -29.36 28.09 22.02
CA VAL A 2 -28.38 27.04 22.30
C VAL A 2 -27.24 27.68 23.08
N ASP A 3 -26.84 27.08 24.20
CA ASP A 3 -25.73 27.57 25.03
C ASP A 3 -24.43 27.60 24.19
N PRO A 4 -23.72 28.74 24.11
CA PRO A 4 -22.43 28.83 23.43
C PRO A 4 -21.44 27.73 23.85
N ALA A 5 -21.46 27.30 25.11
CA ALA A 5 -20.61 26.22 25.62
C ALA A 5 -20.99 24.85 25.03
N GLU A 6 -22.29 24.58 24.88
CA GLU A 6 -22.79 23.35 24.27
C GLU A 6 -22.45 23.28 22.77
N HIS A 7 -22.53 24.42 22.07
CA HIS A 7 -22.15 24.52 20.66
C HIS A 7 -20.64 24.34 20.45
N ALA A 8 -19.81 24.86 21.36
CA ALA A 8 -18.35 24.66 21.33
C ALA A 8 -17.99 23.19 21.60
N ALA A 9 -18.58 22.57 22.63
CA ALA A 9 -18.37 21.17 22.94
C ALA A 9 -18.81 20.21 21.82
N ARG A 10 -19.84 20.58 21.04
CA ARG A 10 -20.25 19.81 19.86
C ARG A 10 -19.23 19.90 18.71
N LYS A 11 -18.68 21.09 18.46
CA LYS A 11 -17.62 21.28 17.44
C LYS A 11 -16.37 20.48 17.80
N THR A 12 -15.91 20.55 19.06
CA THR A 12 -14.75 19.79 19.52
C THR A 12 -14.96 18.28 19.33
N ARG A 13 -16.11 17.74 19.74
CA ARG A 13 -16.45 16.32 19.53
C ARG A 13 -16.50 15.93 18.04
N GLN A 14 -17.00 16.81 17.17
CA GLN A 14 -16.98 16.57 15.72
C GLN A 14 -15.56 16.59 15.14
N THR A 15 -14.70 17.51 15.59
CA THR A 15 -13.29 17.58 15.17
C THR A 15 -12.51 16.37 15.67
N GLU A 16 -12.73 15.93 16.91
CA GLU A 16 -12.12 14.72 17.47
C GLU A 16 -12.61 13.47 16.73
N ALA A 17 -13.92 13.34 16.48
CA ALA A 17 -14.48 12.20 15.74
C ALA A 17 -13.97 12.12 14.30
N THR A 18 -13.84 13.26 13.61
CA THR A 18 -13.27 13.32 12.25
C THR A 18 -11.78 13.02 12.24
N THR A 19 -11.04 13.50 13.24
CA THR A 19 -9.60 13.28 13.37
C THR A 19 -9.30 11.82 13.72
N LEU A 20 -9.99 11.25 14.71
CA LEU A 20 -9.91 9.83 15.07
C LEU A 20 -10.37 8.94 13.91
N GLY A 21 -11.42 9.33 13.19
CA GLY A 21 -11.90 8.64 11.99
C GLY A 21 -10.88 8.66 10.85
N LEU A 22 -10.17 9.77 10.66
CA LEU A 22 -9.08 9.85 9.69
C LEU A 22 -7.90 8.97 10.10
N TYR A 23 -7.49 9.01 11.38
CA TYR A 23 -6.40 8.17 11.87
C TYR A 23 -6.72 6.68 11.79
N SER A 24 -7.95 6.27 12.10
CA SER A 24 -8.37 4.87 11.99
C SER A 24 -8.47 4.41 10.53
N ALA A 25 -8.95 5.27 9.61
CA ALA A 25 -8.95 4.98 8.18
C ALA A 25 -7.52 4.82 7.64
N LEU A 26 -6.61 5.73 8.00
CA LEU A 26 -5.19 5.64 7.63
C LEU A 26 -4.52 4.39 8.23
N ALA A 27 -4.77 4.11 9.51
CA ALA A 27 -4.24 2.91 10.16
C ALA A 27 -4.75 1.63 9.49
N THR A 28 -6.02 1.56 9.12
CA THR A 28 -6.59 0.40 8.42
C THR A 28 -6.04 0.27 7.00
N ALA A 29 -5.93 1.39 6.29
CA ALA A 29 -5.35 1.45 4.94
C ALA A 29 -3.87 1.02 4.91
N PHE A 30 -3.11 1.24 5.99
CA PHE A 30 -1.66 0.95 6.02
C PHE A 30 -1.26 -0.29 6.83
N LEU A 31 -2.06 -0.74 7.80
CA LEU A 31 -1.75 -1.90 8.65
C LEU A 31 -2.58 -3.14 8.31
N GLY A 32 -3.50 -3.02 7.35
CA GLY A 32 -4.36 -4.11 6.87
C GLY A 32 -3.69 -4.97 5.79
N ALA A 33 -4.46 -5.33 4.76
CA ALA A 33 -4.04 -6.20 3.67
C ALA A 33 -2.83 -5.65 2.88
N SER A 34 -2.76 -4.33 2.68
CA SER A 34 -1.68 -3.67 1.95
C SER A 34 -0.31 -3.95 2.56
N LEU A 35 -0.15 -3.86 3.88
CA LEU A 35 1.11 -4.18 4.56
C LEU A 35 1.54 -5.63 4.29
N PHE A 36 0.59 -6.56 4.46
CA PHE A 36 0.85 -7.98 4.30
C PHE A 36 1.23 -8.30 2.85
N GLU A 37 0.46 -7.80 1.88
CA GLU A 37 0.73 -8.00 0.45
C GLU A 37 2.08 -7.41 0.06
N GLU A 38 2.41 -6.21 0.52
CA GLU A 38 3.72 -5.62 0.22
C GLU A 38 4.87 -6.43 0.80
N ILE A 39 4.74 -6.95 2.02
CA ILE A 39 5.75 -7.84 2.61
C ILE A 39 5.89 -9.11 1.76
N VAL A 40 4.79 -9.77 1.39
CA VAL A 40 4.82 -11.03 0.64
C VAL A 40 5.43 -10.85 -0.74
N PHE A 41 4.96 -9.85 -1.49
CA PHE A 41 5.34 -9.72 -2.88
C PHE A 41 6.66 -8.93 -3.08
N ARG A 42 7.01 -7.97 -2.22
CA ARG A 42 8.13 -7.04 -2.50
C ARG A 42 9.40 -7.37 -1.74
N SER A 43 9.33 -8.23 -0.72
CA SER A 43 10.52 -8.61 0.06
C SER A 43 11.57 -9.33 -0.77
N LEU A 44 11.20 -10.29 -1.64
CA LEU A 44 12.19 -11.05 -2.41
C LEU A 44 13.01 -10.18 -3.39
N PRO A 45 12.41 -9.35 -4.27
CA PRO A 45 13.18 -8.43 -5.11
C PRO A 45 14.10 -7.51 -4.30
N LEU A 46 13.63 -7.03 -3.14
CA LEU A 46 14.40 -6.15 -2.27
C LEU A 46 15.56 -6.87 -1.59
N ILE A 47 15.37 -8.10 -1.12
CA ILE A 47 16.42 -8.96 -0.56
C ILE A 47 17.49 -9.23 -1.62
N VAL A 48 17.07 -9.59 -2.84
CA VAL A 48 17.97 -9.84 -3.97
C VAL A 48 18.78 -8.59 -4.30
N GLN A 49 18.14 -7.42 -4.38
CA GLN A 49 18.83 -6.15 -4.62
C GLN A 49 19.85 -5.83 -3.52
N ARG A 50 19.52 -6.08 -2.25
CA ARG A 50 20.43 -5.85 -1.12
C ARG A 50 21.60 -6.83 -1.11
N TRP A 51 21.35 -8.09 -1.44
CA TRP A 51 22.38 -9.14 -1.46
C TRP A 51 23.30 -9.03 -2.69
N ARG A 52 22.75 -8.69 -3.86
CA ARG A 52 23.46 -8.63 -5.15
C ARG A 52 23.06 -7.37 -5.94
N PRO A 53 23.48 -6.17 -5.51
CA PRO A 53 23.02 -4.91 -6.10
C PRO A 53 23.38 -4.75 -7.59
N HIS A 54 24.38 -5.46 -8.09
CA HIS A 54 24.81 -5.44 -9.50
C HIS A 54 24.18 -6.55 -10.36
N ALA A 55 23.41 -7.47 -9.77
CA ALA A 55 22.76 -8.55 -10.50
C ALA A 55 21.45 -8.07 -11.15
N THR A 56 21.53 -7.07 -12.03
CA THR A 56 20.37 -6.40 -12.64
C THR A 56 19.38 -7.37 -13.28
N ILE A 57 19.88 -8.42 -13.96
CA ILE A 57 19.03 -9.46 -14.57
C ILE A 57 18.25 -10.24 -13.50
N LEU A 58 18.90 -10.64 -12.40
CA LEU A 58 18.25 -11.36 -11.31
C LEU A 58 17.21 -10.49 -10.59
N ILE A 59 17.54 -9.22 -10.38
CA ILE A 59 16.60 -8.23 -9.82
C ILE A 59 15.40 -8.08 -10.75
N ALA A 60 15.61 -7.94 -12.05
CA ALA A 60 14.54 -7.81 -13.04
C ALA A 60 13.65 -9.06 -13.09
N ILE A 61 14.24 -10.26 -13.05
CA ILE A 61 13.50 -11.52 -13.01
C ILE A 61 12.62 -11.58 -11.76
N THR A 62 13.21 -11.40 -10.57
CA THR A 62 12.45 -11.48 -9.32
C THR A 62 11.38 -10.41 -9.20
N ALA A 63 11.65 -9.19 -9.67
CA ALA A 63 10.68 -8.10 -9.74
C ALA A 63 9.50 -8.43 -10.67
N THR A 64 9.79 -8.93 -11.87
CA THR A 64 8.75 -9.31 -12.85
C THR A 64 7.93 -10.48 -12.36
N THR A 65 8.57 -11.54 -11.82
CA THR A 65 7.87 -12.68 -11.24
C THR A 65 6.97 -12.25 -10.08
N SER A 66 7.45 -11.38 -9.20
CA SER A 66 6.66 -10.82 -8.10
C SER A 66 5.41 -10.08 -8.60
N ALA A 67 5.55 -9.17 -9.56
CA ALA A 67 4.43 -8.42 -10.12
C ALA A 67 3.41 -9.34 -10.82
N THR A 68 3.88 -10.36 -11.54
CA THR A 68 3.01 -11.37 -12.18
C THR A 68 2.25 -12.19 -11.15
N LEU A 69 2.92 -12.69 -10.10
CA LEU A 69 2.25 -13.46 -9.04
C LEU A 69 1.22 -12.61 -8.28
N PHE A 70 1.52 -11.33 -8.05
CA PHE A 70 0.58 -10.38 -7.45
C PHE A 70 -0.69 -10.22 -8.32
N ALA A 71 -0.53 -10.09 -9.64
CA ALA A 71 -1.65 -10.00 -10.57
C ALA A 71 -2.48 -11.29 -10.64
N ILE A 72 -1.81 -12.45 -10.63
CA ILE A 72 -2.47 -13.77 -10.60
C ILE A 72 -3.29 -13.94 -9.33
N ALA A 73 -2.77 -13.50 -8.18
CA ALA A 73 -3.50 -13.54 -6.90
C ALA A 73 -4.81 -12.72 -6.92
N HIS A 74 -5.00 -11.86 -7.93
CA HIS A 74 -6.18 -11.03 -8.13
C HIS A 74 -6.97 -11.41 -9.40
N SER A 75 -6.78 -12.63 -9.93
CA SER A 75 -7.46 -13.09 -11.14
C SER A 75 -8.98 -13.18 -11.02
N ASP A 76 -9.47 -13.40 -9.80
CA ASP A 76 -10.89 -13.62 -9.53
C ASP A 76 -11.75 -12.36 -9.75
N PHE A 77 -11.12 -11.20 -9.89
CA PHE A 77 -11.77 -9.90 -10.13
C PHE A 77 -11.83 -9.51 -11.63
N GLY A 78 -11.47 -10.42 -12.53
CA GLY A 78 -11.58 -10.24 -13.99
C GLY A 78 -10.31 -9.74 -14.67
N THR A 79 -10.27 -9.86 -16.00
CA THR A 79 -9.06 -9.60 -16.82
C THR A 79 -8.57 -8.15 -16.77
N ALA A 80 -9.50 -7.19 -16.76
CA ALA A 80 -9.16 -5.78 -16.60
C ALA A 80 -8.47 -5.53 -15.24
N ASN A 81 -8.92 -6.21 -14.18
CA ASN A 81 -8.31 -6.12 -12.86
C ASN A 81 -6.92 -6.76 -12.83
N VAL A 82 -6.71 -7.89 -13.53
CA VAL A 82 -5.38 -8.49 -13.65
C VAL A 82 -4.39 -7.52 -14.28
N ALA A 83 -4.79 -6.85 -15.36
CA ALA A 83 -3.93 -5.89 -16.05
C ALA A 83 -3.59 -4.67 -15.18
N SER A 84 -4.59 -4.08 -14.50
CA SER A 84 -4.36 -2.95 -13.59
C SER A 84 -3.55 -3.36 -12.36
N THR A 85 -3.77 -4.56 -11.83
CA THR A 85 -3.03 -5.11 -10.68
C THR A 85 -1.58 -5.41 -11.05
N PHE A 86 -1.32 -5.95 -12.24
CA PHE A 86 0.04 -6.14 -12.74
C PHE A 86 0.79 -4.81 -12.83
N LEU A 87 0.16 -3.78 -13.41
CA LEU A 87 0.75 -2.45 -13.53
C LEU A 87 1.03 -1.83 -12.15
N SER A 88 0.06 -1.90 -11.24
CA SER A 88 0.22 -1.42 -9.86
C SER A 88 1.34 -2.17 -9.16
N GLY A 89 1.39 -3.49 -9.32
CA GLY A 89 2.43 -4.32 -8.73
C GLY A 89 3.83 -4.03 -9.26
N ALA A 90 3.97 -3.67 -10.55
CA ALA A 90 5.23 -3.20 -11.12
C ALA A 90 5.65 -1.85 -10.54
N ILE A 91 4.72 -0.91 -10.37
CA ILE A 91 4.97 0.41 -9.76
C ILE A 91 5.42 0.25 -8.30
N TYR A 92 4.72 -0.56 -7.51
CA TYR A 92 5.04 -0.86 -6.11
C TYR A 92 6.42 -1.51 -5.97
N THR A 93 6.74 -2.50 -6.81
CA THR A 93 8.07 -3.11 -6.85
C THR A 93 9.15 -2.09 -7.23
N ALA A 94 8.89 -1.22 -8.21
CA ALA A 94 9.82 -0.16 -8.59
C ALA A 94 10.04 0.84 -7.44
N LEU A 95 8.99 1.27 -6.75
CA LEU A 95 9.08 2.12 -5.55
C LEU A 95 9.93 1.47 -4.46
N ALA A 96 9.70 0.19 -4.19
CA ALA A 96 10.44 -0.55 -3.17
C ALA A 96 11.94 -0.65 -3.51
N LEU A 97 12.27 -0.94 -4.78
CA LEU A 97 13.65 -1.03 -5.25
C LEU A 97 14.35 0.33 -5.33
N TYR A 98 13.64 1.37 -5.78
CA TYR A 98 14.18 2.73 -5.91
C TYR A 98 14.50 3.34 -4.54
N THR A 99 13.57 3.22 -3.59
CA THR A 99 13.73 3.77 -2.24
C THR A 99 14.44 2.83 -1.28
N ARG A 100 14.69 1.58 -1.71
CA ARG A 100 15.24 0.48 -0.89
C ARG A 100 14.44 0.23 0.39
N SER A 101 13.15 0.54 0.37
CA SER A 101 12.24 0.53 1.51
C SER A 101 10.86 0.04 1.08
N LEU A 102 10.19 -0.75 1.93
CA LEU A 102 8.81 -1.15 1.67
C LEU A 102 7.81 -0.02 1.97
N TRP A 103 8.17 0.95 2.81
CA TRP A 103 7.24 1.98 3.30
C TRP A 103 6.58 2.81 2.20
N PRO A 104 7.30 3.32 1.18
CA PRO A 104 6.66 4.07 0.10
C PRO A 104 5.66 3.22 -0.69
N SER A 105 5.95 1.93 -0.85
CA SER A 105 5.07 0.98 -1.52
C SER A 105 3.82 0.69 -0.70
N ILE A 106 3.98 0.43 0.61
CA ILE A 106 2.88 0.23 1.57
C ILE A 106 1.95 1.45 1.60
N MET A 107 2.52 2.65 1.62
CA MET A 107 1.74 3.90 1.60
C MET A 107 0.98 4.07 0.28
N ALA A 108 1.66 3.89 -0.86
CA ALA A 108 1.03 4.01 -2.17
C ALA A 108 -0.10 2.99 -2.35
N HIS A 109 0.16 1.74 -1.99
CA HIS A 109 -0.81 0.65 -2.07
C HIS A 109 -2.01 0.90 -1.14
N GLY A 110 -1.76 1.26 0.12
CA GLY A 110 -2.83 1.56 1.08
C GLY A 110 -3.74 2.71 0.68
N ILE A 111 -3.21 3.76 0.03
CA ILE A 111 -4.02 4.90 -0.46
C ILE A 111 -4.92 4.49 -1.64
N THR A 112 -4.42 3.63 -2.52
CA THR A 112 -5.15 3.22 -3.73
C THR A 112 -6.13 2.09 -3.49
N THR A 113 -5.89 1.26 -2.47
CA THR A 113 -6.80 0.20 -2.04
C THR A 113 -7.91 0.84 -1.22
N ARG A 114 -9.04 1.13 -1.86
CA ARG A 114 -10.23 1.62 -1.15
C ARG A 114 -10.68 0.57 -0.12
N SER A 115 -10.76 0.98 1.14
CA SER A 115 -11.58 0.36 2.18
C SER A 115 -13.06 0.38 1.82
#